data_AF-A0A098LCM7-F1
#
_entry.id   AF-A0A098LCM7-F1
#
_cell.length_a   1.000
_cell.length_b   1.000
_cell.length_c   1.000
_cell.angle_alpha   90.00
_cell.angle_beta   90.00
_cell.angle_gamma   90.00
#
_symmetry.space_group_name_H-M   'P 1'
#
loop_
_entity.id
_entity.type
_entity.pdbx_description
1 polymer ?
#
loop_
_entity_poly.entity_id
_entity_poly.type
_entity_poly.pdbx_seq_one_letter_code
_entity_poly.pdbx_strand_id
1 'polypeptide(L)' 'MEILDKLAKFYGITIDQIVHMGKEVPKEITVEDKTASEQLRLLSELDEKEKSIIYSMIDCMLTKKKFKDFFYNNVAGL' A
#
# COMPACT_ATOMS: atom_id res chain seq x y z
N MET A 1 24.89 20.87 24.04
CA MET A 1 24.00 21.01 22.87
C MET A 1 24.67 20.46 21.61
N GLU A 2 25.81 21.00 21.16
CA GLU A 2 26.45 20.56 19.89
C GLU A 2 26.76 19.06 19.75
N ILE A 3 27.19 18.40 20.83
CA ILE A 3 27.51 16.96 20.79
C ILE A 3 26.24 16.13 20.59
N LEU A 4 25.13 16.56 21.21
CA LEU A 4 23.85 15.88 21.12
C LEU A 4 23.26 16.02 19.70
N ASP A 5 23.40 17.20 19.08
CA ASP A 5 23.03 17.43 17.69
C ASP A 5 23.82 16.57 16.71
N LYS A 6 25.13 16.39 16.97
CA LYS A 6 26.00 15.53 16.15
C LYS A 6 25.60 14.06 16.26
N LEU A 7 25.27 13.59 17.46
CA LEU A 7 24.80 12.22 17.69
C LEU A 7 23.43 11.99 17.03
N ALA A 8 22.49 12.94 17.16
CA ALA A 8 21.18 12.91 16.48
C ALA A 8 21.33 12.74 14.96
N LYS A 9 22.20 13.57 14.35
CA LYS A 9 22.49 13.48 12.92
C LYS A 9 23.17 12.18 12.52
N PHE A 10 24.09 11.67 13.35
CA PHE A 10 24.82 10.43 13.06
C PHE A 10 23.90 9.20 13.08
N TYR A 11 22.97 9.13 14.03
CA TYR A 11 22.04 8.01 14.18
C TYR A 11 20.73 8.19 13.40
N GLY A 12 20.49 9.36 12.77
CA GLY A 12 19.28 9.65 12.02
C GLY A 12 18.01 9.74 12.87
N ILE A 13 18.15 10.05 14.16
CA ILE A 13 17.05 10.13 15.14
C ILE A 13 16.97 11.55 15.70
N THR A 14 15.81 11.92 16.25
CA THR A 14 15.63 13.25 16.85
C THR A 14 16.34 13.33 18.20
N ILE A 15 16.71 14.54 18.61
CA ILE A 15 17.33 14.80 19.91
C ILE A 15 16.46 14.27 21.06
N ASP A 16 15.14 14.42 20.92
CA ASP A 16 14.16 13.91 21.88
C ASP A 16 14.24 12.38 22.04
N GLN A 17 14.44 11.65 20.94
CA GLN A 17 14.61 10.19 20.96
C GLN A 17 15.93 9.75 21.63
N ILE A 18 16.99 10.57 21.58
CA ILE A 18 18.24 10.29 22.31
C ILE A 18 18.03 10.50 23.82
N VAL A 19 17.30 11.55 24.19
CA VAL A 19 17.10 11.92 25.60
C VAL A 19 16.07 11.03 26.30
N HIS A 20 15.08 10.53 25.55
CA HIS A 20 13.98 9.72 26.05
C HIS A 20 14.03 8.26 25.60
N MET A 21 15.23 7.68 25.43
CA MET A 21 15.38 6.25 25.10
C MET A 21 14.66 5.37 26.13
N GLY A 22 13.60 4.67 25.68
CA GLY A 22 12.83 3.73 26.50
C GLY A 22 11.53 4.28 27.09
N LYS A 23 11.20 5.57 26.91
CA LYS A 23 9.81 6.02 27.02
C LYS A 23 9.19 5.81 25.65
N GLU A 24 8.12 5.03 25.56
CA GLU A 24 7.40 4.78 24.31
C GLU A 24 6.91 6.11 23.74
N VAL A 25 7.72 6.73 22.88
CA VAL A 25 7.26 7.77 21.98
C VAL A 25 6.14 7.10 21.19
N PRO A 26 4.89 7.61 21.22
CA PRO A 26 3.81 7.00 20.46
C PRO A 26 4.26 6.88 19.02
N LYS A 27 4.45 5.65 18.54
CA LYS A 27 4.70 5.43 17.13
C LYS A 27 3.48 5.99 16.42
N GLU A 28 3.69 6.95 15.54
CA GLU A 28 2.68 7.41 14.62
C GLU A 28 2.20 6.18 13.85
N ILE A 29 1.04 5.64 14.24
CA ILE A 29 0.37 4.60 13.48
C ILE A 29 -0.23 5.34 12.31
N THR A 30 0.55 5.49 11.23
CA THR A 30 -0.03 5.71 9.92
C THR A 30 -0.99 4.54 9.70
N VAL A 31 -2.29 4.83 9.74
CA VAL A 31 -3.31 3.94 9.21
C VAL A 31 -3.06 3.90 7.71
N GLU A 32 -2.03 3.16 7.31
CA GLU A 32 -1.83 2.81 5.91
C GLU A 32 -3.12 2.12 5.48
N ASP A 33 -3.67 2.54 4.36
CA ASP A 33 -4.81 1.88 3.74
C ASP A 33 -4.35 0.50 3.24
N LYS A 34 -4.30 -0.45 4.18
CA LYS A 34 -3.78 -1.81 4.00
C LYS A 34 -4.68 -2.67 3.13
N THR A 35 -5.80 -2.14 2.65
CA THR A 35 -6.81 -2.90 1.90
C THR A 35 -6.22 -3.59 0.68
N ALA A 36 -5.40 -2.89 -0.11
CA ALA A 36 -4.77 -3.48 -1.30
C ALA A 36 -3.67 -4.49 -0.94
N SER A 37 -2.87 -4.21 0.09
CA SER A 37 -1.83 -5.11 0.56
C SER A 37 -2.42 -6.41 1.13
N GLU A 38 -3.54 -6.31 1.83
CA GLU A 38 -4.24 -7.46 2.40
C GLU A 38 -4.89 -8.32 1.32
N GLN A 39 -5.50 -7.70 0.32
CA GLN A 39 -6.02 -8.41 -0.85
C GLN A 39 -4.93 -9.19 -1.58
N LEU A 40 -3.74 -8.60 -1.76
CA LEU A 40 -2.60 -9.29 -2.37
C LEU A 40 -2.08 -10.45 -1.49
N ARG A 41 -2.07 -10.26 -0.16
CA ARG A 41 -1.70 -11.31 0.79
C ARG A 41 -2.66 -12.51 0.69
N LEU A 42 -3.97 -12.26 0.69
CA LEU A 42 -4.99 -13.30 0.56
C LEU A 42 -4.91 -14.05 -0.77
N LEU A 43 -4.67 -13.34 -1.88
CA LEU A 43 -4.45 -13.98 -3.18
C LEU A 43 -3.20 -14.86 -3.19
N SER A 44 -2.17 -14.48 -2.43
CA SER A 44 -0.92 -15.23 -2.35
C SER A 44 -1.07 -16.56 -1.60
N GLU A 45 -2.03 -16.64 -0.68
CA GLU A 45 -2.37 -17.84 0.11
C GLU A 45 -3.14 -18.91 -0.68
N LEU A 46 -3.76 -18.54 -1.82
CA LEU A 46 -4.46 -19.46 -2.71
C LEU A 46 -3.50 -20.41 -3.44
N ASP A 47 -4.03 -21.56 -3.89
CA ASP A 47 -3.28 -22.47 -4.75
C ASP A 47 -3.10 -21.91 -6.18
N GLU A 48 -2.16 -22.47 -6.95
CA GLU A 48 -1.87 -21.99 -8.31
C GLU A 48 -3.07 -22.09 -9.27
N LYS A 49 -3.95 -23.07 -9.07
CA LYS A 49 -5.13 -23.28 -9.90
C LYS A 49 -6.20 -22.23 -9.57
N GLU A 50 -6.42 -21.95 -8.30
CA GLU A 50 -7.33 -20.92 -7.79
C GLU A 50 -6.87 -19.53 -8.19
N LYS A 51 -5.57 -19.22 -8.06
CA LYS A 51 -4.97 -17.97 -8.56
C LYS A 51 -5.26 -17.75 -10.04
N SER A 52 -5.03 -18.79 -10.86
CA SER A 52 -5.28 -18.74 -12.30
C SER A 52 -6.75 -18.46 -12.65
N ILE A 53 -7.69 -19.05 -11.89
CA ILE A 53 -9.13 -18.78 -12.05
C ILE A 53 -9.45 -17.32 -11.69
N ILE A 54 -8.92 -16.81 -10.57
CA ILE A 54 -9.13 -15.43 -10.16
C ILE A 54 -8.58 -14.45 -11.20
N TYR A 55 -7.36 -14.68 -11.72
CA TYR A 55 -6.79 -13.82 -12.77
C TYR A 55 -7.66 -13.80 -14.03
N SER A 56 -8.12 -14.98 -14.46
CA SER A 56 -9.04 -15.09 -15.61
C SER A 56 -10.36 -14.34 -15.38
N MET A 57 -10.86 -14.35 -14.14
CA MET A 57 -12.07 -13.63 -13.76
C MET A 57 -11.86 -12.11 -13.79
N ILE A 58 -10.74 -11.63 -13.25
CA ILE A 58 -10.34 -10.21 -13.29
C ILE A 58 -10.24 -9.75 -14.75
N ASP A 59 -9.57 -10.51 -15.61
CA ASP A 59 -9.43 -10.18 -17.03
C ASP A 59 -10.78 -10.09 -17.74
N CYS A 60 -11.69 -11.04 -17.47
CA CYS A 60 -13.05 -11.03 -18.01
C CYS A 60 -13.81 -9.77 -17.57
N MET A 61 -13.75 -9.41 -16.28
CA MET A 61 -14.42 -8.22 -15.75
C MET A 61 -13.84 -6.92 -16.33
N LEU A 62 -12.51 -6.83 -16.42
CA LEU A 62 -11.84 -5.67 -17.01
C LEU A 62 -12.15 -5.52 -18.49
N THR A 63 -12.20 -6.63 -19.25
CA THR A 63 -12.58 -6.61 -20.66
C THR A 63 -14.03 -6.13 -20.84
N LYS A 64 -14.96 -6.62 -20.01
CA LYS A 64 -16.36 -6.16 -20.03
C LYS A 64 -16.48 -4.68 -19.68
N LYS A 65 -15.72 -4.20 -18.70
CA LYS A 65 -15.69 -2.77 -18.32
C LYS A 65 -15.16 -1.93 -19.47
N LYS A 66 -13.97 -2.27 -19.99
CA LYS A 66 -13.37 -1.57 -21.14
C LYS A 66 -14.32 -1.55 -22.32
N PHE A 67 -14.94 -2.68 -22.65
CA PHE A 67 -15.94 -2.76 -23.73
C PHE A 67 -17.09 -1.79 -23.48
N LYS A 68 -17.71 -1.81 -22.30
CA LYS A 68 -18.76 -0.83 -21.96
C LYS A 68 -18.27 0.61 -22.09
N ASP A 69 -17.11 0.94 -21.53
CA ASP A 69 -16.52 2.27 -21.60
C ASP A 69 -16.24 2.70 -23.05
N PHE A 70 -15.76 1.78 -23.90
CA PHE A 70 -15.59 2.01 -25.34
C PHE A 70 -16.93 2.33 -26.01
N PHE A 71 -18.00 1.58 -25.72
CA PHE A 71 -19.31 1.85 -26.31
C PHE A 71 -19.89 3.18 -25.82
N TYR A 72 -19.85 3.47 -24.52
CA TYR A 72 -20.38 4.73 -23.99
C TYR A 72 -19.63 5.94 -24.55
N ASN A 73 -18.30 5.90 -24.59
CA ASN A 73 -17.51 7.05 -25.07
C ASN A 73 -17.65 7.29 -26.58
N ASN A 74 -17.84 6.23 -27.38
CA ASN A 74 -17.98 6.38 -28.84
C ASN A 74 -19.42 6.61 -29.29
N VAL A 75 -20.43 6.12 -28.54
CA VAL A 75 -21.85 6.37 -28.84
C VAL A 75 -22.33 7.71 -28.27
N ALA A 76 -21.81 8.15 -27.12
CA ALA A 76 -22.12 9.49 -26.59
C ALA A 76 -21.37 10.62 -27.31
N GLY A 77 -20.40 10.28 -28.17
CA GLY A 77 -19.68 11.21 -29.03
C GLY A 77 -20.27 11.35 -30.44
N LEU A 78 -21.36 10.62 -30.75
CA LEU A 78 -22.12 10.72 -32.01
C LEU A 78 -23.39 11.57 -31.83
#